data_AF-A0A486XHH3-F1
#
_entry.id   AF-A0A486XHH3-F1
#
_cell.length_a   1.000
_cell.length_b   1.000
_cell.length_c   1.000
_cell.angle_alpha   90.00
_cell.angle_beta   90.00
_cell.angle_gamma   90.00
#
_symmetry.space_group_name_H-M   'P 1'
#
loop_
_entity.id
_entity.type
_entity.pdbx_description
1 polymer ?
#
loop_
_entity_poly.entity_id
_entity_poly.type
_entity_poly.pdbx_seq_one_letter_code
_entity_poly.pdbx_strand_id
1 'polypeptide(L)'
;MQVSATKGFEKRAQYYAAKVYGDQARIGEEYHDLKEIIFLAIADYVIFPNKSHYKSDHIVLDKITHEHDLKDFFFTFSKLLNPG
;
A
#
# COMPACT_ATOMS: atom_id res chain seq x y z
N MET A 1 -5.01 -14.39 0.75
CA MET A 1 -3.62 -14.36 0.24
C MET A 1 -2.71 -14.61 1.42
N GLN A 2 -2.15 -15.82 1.54
CA GLN A 2 -1.25 -16.17 2.64
C GLN A 2 0.13 -15.63 2.28
N VAL A 3 0.54 -14.55 2.94
CA VAL A 3 1.78 -13.83 2.64
C VAL A 3 2.85 -14.40 3.55
N SER A 4 3.73 -15.25 3.02
CA SER A 4 5.04 -15.46 3.65
C SER A 4 5.93 -14.25 3.36
N ALA A 5 6.99 -14.04 4.15
CA ALA A 5 8.08 -13.09 3.92
C ALA A 5 8.88 -13.41 2.64
N THR A 6 8.21 -13.57 1.51
CA THR A 6 8.80 -13.88 0.22
C THR A 6 9.33 -12.59 -0.40
N LYS A 7 10.59 -12.64 -0.86
CA LYS A 7 11.26 -11.58 -1.60
C LYS A 7 10.31 -10.99 -2.65
N GLY A 8 10.09 -9.67 -2.61
CA GLY A 8 9.22 -8.95 -3.55
C GLY A 8 7.78 -8.75 -3.07
N PHE A 9 7.48 -8.96 -1.79
CA PHE A 9 6.18 -8.62 -1.22
C PHE A 9 5.79 -7.16 -1.48
N GLU A 10 6.73 -6.22 -1.34
CA GLU A 10 6.51 -4.80 -1.57
C GLU A 10 6.08 -4.52 -3.03
N LYS A 11 6.72 -5.23 -3.98
CA LYS A 11 6.36 -5.15 -5.40
C LYS A 11 4.97 -5.73 -5.66
N ARG A 12 4.60 -6.82 -4.99
CA ARG A 12 3.24 -7.39 -5.11
C ARG A 12 2.18 -6.46 -4.52
N ALA A 13 2.45 -5.83 -3.38
CA ALA A 13 1.54 -4.85 -2.77
C ALA A 13 1.25 -3.70 -3.75
N GLN A 14 2.31 -3.14 -4.35
CA GLN A 14 2.19 -2.10 -5.37
C GLN A 14 1.45 -2.60 -6.62
N TYR A 15 1.80 -3.78 -7.12
CA TYR A 15 1.13 -4.38 -8.29
C TYR A 15 -0.38 -4.54 -8.08
N TYR A 16 -0.80 -5.09 -6.93
CA TYR A 16 -2.22 -5.28 -6.65
C TYR A 16 -2.95 -3.97 -6.46
N ALA A 17 -2.36 -3.01 -5.76
CA ALA A 17 -2.97 -1.69 -5.60
C ALA A 17 -3.19 -1.01 -6.96
N ALA A 18 -2.15 -0.98 -7.80
CA ALA A 18 -2.22 -0.37 -9.13
C ALA A 18 -3.21 -1.10 -10.05
N LYS A 19 -3.27 -2.43 -9.99
CA LYS A 19 -4.24 -3.22 -10.74
C LYS A 19 -5.68 -2.86 -10.35
N VAL A 20 -5.99 -2.84 -9.05
CA VAL A 20 -7.34 -2.50 -8.58
C VAL A 20 -7.71 -1.07 -8.94
N TYR A 21 -6.77 -0.12 -8.85
CA TYR A 21 -6.99 1.26 -9.30
C TYR A 21 -7.32 1.33 -10.79
N GLY A 22 -6.53 0.65 -11.64
CA GLY A 22 -6.77 0.62 -13.09
C GLY A 22 -8.06 -0.08 -13.48
N ASP A 23 -8.44 -1.15 -12.76
CA ASP A 23 -9.67 -1.91 -12.99
C ASP A 23 -10.95 -1.09 -12.68
N GLN A 24 -10.83 0.06 -12.01
CA GLN A 24 -11.95 0.98 -11.79
C GLN A 24 -12.36 1.73 -13.06
N ALA A 25 -11.42 2.06 -13.94
CA ALA A 25 -11.71 2.82 -15.16
C ALA A 25 -12.32 1.90 -16.22
N ARG A 26 -13.65 1.96 -16.41
CA ARG A 26 -14.29 1.29 -17.55
C ARG A 26 -14.26 2.17 -18.79
N ILE A 27 -14.47 1.55 -19.96
CA ILE A 27 -14.52 2.27 -21.23
C ILE A 27 -15.63 3.33 -21.17
N GLY A 28 -15.26 4.60 -21.31
CA GLY A 28 -16.18 5.75 -21.30
C GLY A 28 -16.47 6.33 -19.93
N GLU A 29 -15.84 5.83 -18.86
CA GLU A 29 -15.91 6.45 -17.51
C GLU A 29 -14.84 7.53 -17.34
N GLU A 30 -15.14 8.52 -16.50
CA GLU A 30 -14.29 9.67 -16.25
C GLU A 30 -13.24 9.37 -15.17
N TYR A 31 -11.97 9.70 -15.41
CA TYR A 31 -10.88 9.43 -14.48
C TYR A 31 -10.96 10.22 -13.16
N HIS A 32 -11.75 11.31 -13.11
CA HIS A 32 -11.92 12.09 -11.88
C HIS A 32 -12.81 11.39 -10.84
N ASP A 33 -13.53 10.33 -11.23
CA ASP A 33 -14.38 9.55 -10.33
C ASP A 33 -13.65 8.40 -9.62
N LEU A 34 -12.41 8.11 -10.04
CA LEU A 34 -11.56 7.07 -9.45
C LEU A 34 -11.44 7.26 -7.94
N LYS A 35 -11.51 6.13 -7.23
CA LYS A 35 -11.43 6.05 -5.77
C LYS A 35 -10.03 5.66 -5.35
N GLU A 36 -9.60 6.26 -4.26
CA GLU A 36 -8.34 5.91 -3.60
C GLU A 36 -8.26 4.43 -3.25
N ILE A 37 -7.04 3.90 -3.31
CA ILE A 37 -6.70 2.55 -2.89
C ILE A 37 -5.96 2.63 -1.56
N ILE A 38 -6.61 2.10 -0.53
CA ILE A 38 -6.03 1.88 0.79
C ILE A 38 -5.62 0.41 0.89
N PHE A 39 -4.31 0.15 0.80
CA PHE A 39 -3.74 -1.18 0.95
C PHE A 39 -3.40 -1.45 2.42
N LEU A 40 -4.03 -2.46 3.02
CA LEU A 40 -3.74 -2.91 4.38
C LEU A 40 -3.10 -4.30 4.36
N ALA A 41 -1.88 -4.38 4.88
CA ALA A 41 -1.19 -5.64 5.14
C ALA A 41 -1.00 -5.86 6.63
N ILE A 42 -1.49 -6.99 7.11
CA ILE A 42 -1.25 -7.47 8.48
C ILE A 42 -0.41 -8.74 8.36
N ALA A 43 0.75 -8.76 9.00
CA ALA A 43 1.65 -9.90 8.97
C ALA A 43 2.08 -10.30 10.39
N ASP A 44 2.32 -11.59 10.59
CA ASP A 44 2.89 -12.17 11.82
C ASP A 44 4.43 -12.06 11.88
N TYR A 45 5.06 -11.50 10.84
CA TYR A 45 6.50 -11.25 10.73
C TYR A 45 6.82 -9.78 10.48
N VAL A 46 8.10 -9.43 10.58
CA VAL A 46 8.59 -8.07 10.33
C VAL A 46 8.76 -7.84 8.83
N ILE A 47 7.94 -6.95 8.25
CA ILE A 47 8.00 -6.58 6.84
C ILE A 47 9.14 -5.59 6.57
N PHE A 48 9.35 -4.62 7.47
CA PHE A 48 10.40 -3.61 7.36
C PHE A 48 11.34 -3.70 8.57
N PRO A 49 12.49 -4.40 8.47
CA PRO A 49 13.37 -4.66 9.62
C PRO A 49 13.98 -3.40 10.24
N ASN A 50 14.09 -2.32 9.45
CA ASN A 50 14.68 -1.05 9.88
C ASN A 50 13.65 -0.06 10.45
N LYS A 51 12.39 -0.48 10.64
CA LYS A 51 11.33 0.36 11.22
C LYS A 51 11.07 -0.07 12.66
N SER A 52 11.16 0.87 13.58
CA SER A 52 10.96 0.64 15.03
C SER A 52 9.49 0.52 15.43
N HIS A 53 8.57 0.99 14.58
CA HIS A 53 7.14 1.04 14.87
C HIS A 53 6.42 -0.24 14.41
N TYR A 54 5.39 -0.64 15.15
CA TYR A 54 4.52 -1.78 14.81
C TYR A 54 3.68 -1.57 13.54
N LYS A 55 3.56 -0.31 13.10
CA LYS A 55 2.83 0.13 11.91
C LYS A 55 3.75 1.00 11.04
N SER A 56 3.72 0.78 9.73
CA SER A 56 4.44 1.56 8.73
C SER A 56 3.45 2.02 7.66
N ASP A 57 3.26 3.33 7.56
CA ASP A 57 2.40 3.96 6.55
C ASP A 57 3.28 4.52 5.43
N HIS A 58 2.84 4.38 4.18
CA HIS A 58 3.56 4.80 2.99
C HIS A 58 2.62 5.54 2.03
N ILE A 59 3.09 6.69 1.55
CA ILE A 59 2.42 7.61 0.62
C ILE A 59 3.37 7.96 -0.53
N VAL A 60 2.83 8.52 -1.60
CA VAL A 60 3.62 9.08 -2.71
C VAL A 60 3.87 10.56 -2.43
N LEU A 61 5.12 10.99 -2.50
CA LEU A 61 5.51 12.38 -2.25
C LEU A 61 6.23 12.96 -3.47
N ASP A 62 6.02 14.25 -3.72
CA ASP A 62 6.90 15.01 -4.59
C ASP A 62 8.33 14.97 -4.03
N LYS A 63 9.32 14.81 -4.91
CA LYS A 63 10.71 14.59 -4.50
C LYS A 63 11.37 15.84 -3.93
N ILE A 64 10.95 17.04 -4.36
CA ILE A 64 11.55 18.32 -3.98
C ILE A 64 10.77 18.91 -2.81
N THR A 65 9.47 19.11 -2.98
CA THR A 65 8.60 19.80 -2.02
C THR A 65 8.13 18.89 -0.89
N HIS A 66 8.19 17.56 -1.08
CA HIS A 66 7.58 16.57 -0.18
C HIS A 66 6.07 16.74 -0.05
N GLU A 67 5.42 17.38 -1.02
CA GLU A 67 3.96 17.48 -1.09
C GLU A 67 3.34 16.14 -1.49
N HIS A 68 2.12 15.89 -1.01
CA HIS A 68 1.38 14.67 -1.26
C HIS A 68 0.26 14.94 -2.27
N ASP A 69 0.62 15.16 -3.53
CA ASP A 69 -0.34 15.51 -4.59
C ASP A 69 -1.03 14.28 -5.19
N LEU A 70 -0.31 13.16 -5.30
CA LEU A 70 -0.82 11.89 -5.81
C LEU A 70 -1.38 11.04 -4.67
N LYS A 71 -2.61 11.36 -4.24
CA LYS A 71 -3.22 10.86 -2.99
C LYS A 71 -3.88 9.49 -3.07
N ASP A 72 -4.10 8.98 -4.27
CA ASP A 72 -4.95 7.79 -4.48
C ASP A 72 -4.29 6.47 -4.07
N PHE A 73 -3.04 6.49 -3.61
CA PHE A 73 -2.34 5.29 -3.14
C PHE A 73 -1.81 5.48 -1.72
N PHE A 74 -2.39 4.72 -0.79
CA PHE A 74 -1.96 4.65 0.59
C PHE A 74 -1.69 3.21 0.99
N PHE A 75 -0.54 2.94 1.60
CA PHE A 75 -0.18 1.60 2.06
C PHE A 75 0.12 1.60 3.56
N THR A 76 -0.60 0.78 4.31
CA THR A 76 -0.31 0.48 5.71
C THR A 76 0.15 -0.96 5.84
N PHE A 77 1.27 -1.14 6.51
CA PHE A 77 1.80 -2.43 6.91
C PHE A 77 1.85 -2.49 8.43
N SER A 78 1.19 -3.46 9.03
CA SER A 78 1.15 -3.64 10.48
C SER A 78 1.59 -5.05 10.86
N LYS A 79 2.37 -5.15 11.93
CA LYS A 79 2.69 -6.42 12.56
C LYS A 79 1.56 -6.82 13.51
N LEU A 80 1.08 -8.06 13.40
CA LEU A 80 0.16 -8.64 14.37
C LEU A 80 0.85 -8.71 15.73
N LEU A 81 0.29 -8.03 16.74
CA LEU A 81 0.67 -8.21 18.13
C LEU A 81 -0.08 -9.46 18.63
N ASN A 82 0.63 -10.55 18.92
CA ASN A 82 0.00 -11.67 19.62
C ASN A 82 -0.42 -11.20 21.01
N PRO A 83 -1.69 -11.37 21.42
CA PRO A 83 -2.02 -11.36 22.83
C PRO A 83 -1.37 -12.61 23.45
N GLY A 84 -0.48 -12.39 24.40
CA GLY A 84 0.18 -13.46 25.16
C GLY A 84 -0.80 -14.29 25.98
#